data_AF-A0A2N7DTH4-F1
#
_entry.id   AF-A0A2N7DTH4-F1
#
_cell.length_a   1.000
_cell.length_b   1.000
_cell.length_c   1.000
_cell.angle_alpha   90.00
_cell.angle_beta   90.00
_cell.angle_gamma   90.00
#
_symmetry.space_group_name_H-M   'P 1'
#
loop_
_entity.id
_entity.type
_entity.pdbx_description
1 polymer ?
#
loop_
_entity_poly.entity_id
_entity_poly.type
_entity_poly.pdbx_seq_one_letter_code
_entity_poly.pdbx_strand_id
1 'polypeptide(L)'
;MFPYPEQYRLATPPLTTSFMVFWALLSHSIFADASPFALYPLMALFPLVVFSHVFLIWNAQGLSRLDQGFYALVHIPLAFVVWTFTIMHVNGNAFS
;
A
#
# COMPACT_ATOMS: atom_id res chain seq x y z
N MET A 1 -15.58 -0.83 24.73
CA MET A 1 -14.12 -0.96 24.58
C MET A 1 -13.88 -1.99 23.50
N PHE A 2 -13.39 -1.60 22.31
CA PHE A 2 -13.13 -2.55 21.22
C PHE A 2 -12.01 -3.51 21.67
N PRO A 3 -12.16 -4.84 21.51
CA PRO A 3 -11.25 -5.81 22.13
C PRO A 3 -9.84 -5.86 21.52
N TYR A 4 -9.56 -5.10 20.45
CA TYR A 4 -8.27 -5.12 19.75
C TYR A 4 -7.81 -3.72 19.28
N PRO A 5 -7.35 -2.85 20.19
CA PRO A 5 -6.91 -1.50 19.83
C PRO A 5 -5.68 -1.47 18.91
N GLU A 6 -4.89 -2.54 18.82
CA GLU A 6 -3.73 -2.59 17.92
C GLU A 6 -4.03 -3.11 16.52
N GLN A 7 -5.11 -3.87 16.31
CA GLN A 7 -5.42 -4.46 15.00
C GLN A 7 -5.69 -3.41 13.93
N TYR A 8 -6.30 -2.27 14.28
CA TYR A 8 -6.51 -1.19 13.30
C TYR A 8 -5.18 -0.60 12.81
N ARG A 9 -4.18 -0.50 13.69
CA ARG A 9 -2.86 0.05 13.36
C ARG A 9 -2.10 -0.90 12.45
N LEU A 10 -2.14 -2.19 12.77
CA LEU A 10 -1.55 -3.24 11.94
C LEU A 10 -2.26 -3.39 10.59
N ALA A 11 -3.55 -3.07 10.52
CA ALA A 11 -4.29 -3.09 9.26
C ALA A 11 -3.99 -1.89 8.34
N THR A 12 -3.33 -0.83 8.84
CA THR A 12 -3.11 0.39 8.04
C THR A 12 -2.31 0.12 6.75
N PRO A 13 -1.13 -0.53 6.77
CA PRO A 13 -0.40 -0.84 5.55
C PRO A 13 -1.19 -1.67 4.50
N PRO A 14 -1.84 -2.81 4.86
CA PRO A 14 -2.60 -3.59 3.88
C PRO A 14 -3.89 -2.91 3.40
N LEU A 15 -4.50 -2.04 4.21
CA LEU A 15 -5.62 -1.20 3.76
C LEU A 15 -5.15 -0.18 2.72
N THR A 16 -3.98 0.44 2.91
CA THR A 16 -3.41 1.34 1.90
C THR A 16 -3.13 0.59 0.59
N THR A 17 -2.58 -0.63 0.66
CA THR A 17 -2.37 -1.46 -0.54
C THR A 17 -3.70 -1.83 -1.23
N SER A 18 -4.73 -2.19 -0.46
CA SER A 18 -6.08 -2.43 -0.99
C SER A 18 -6.64 -1.19 -1.69
N PHE A 19 -6.42 -0.01 -1.09
CA PHE A 19 -6.81 1.26 -1.69
C PHE A 19 -6.06 1.54 -3.00
N MET A 20 -4.77 1.18 -3.13
CA MET A 20 -4.05 1.28 -4.42
C MET A 20 -4.76 0.52 -5.53
N VAL A 21 -5.17 -0.73 -5.25
CA VAL A 21 -5.88 -1.57 -6.21
C VAL A 21 -7.23 -0.96 -6.57
N PHE A 22 -8.01 -0.57 -5.57
CA PHE A 22 -9.31 0.08 -5.80
C PHE A 22 -9.17 1.36 -6.63
N TRP A 23 -8.20 2.22 -6.31
CA TRP A 23 -7.93 3.43 -7.05
C TRP A 23 -7.51 3.13 -8.50
N ALA A 24 -6.66 2.14 -8.73
CA ALA A 24 -6.23 1.76 -10.08
C ALA A 24 -7.40 1.30 -10.95
N LEU A 25 -8.27 0.43 -10.42
CA LEU A 25 -9.46 -0.06 -11.12
C LEU A 25 -10.44 1.09 -11.42
N LEU A 26 -10.69 1.95 -10.43
CA LEU A 26 -11.60 3.08 -10.59
C LEU A 26 -11.05 4.11 -11.59
N SER A 27 -9.79 4.50 -11.45
CA SER A 27 -9.17 5.54 -12.27
C SER A 27 -8.99 5.10 -13.72
N HIS A 28 -8.62 3.84 -13.98
CA HIS A 28 -8.57 3.29 -15.34
C HIS A 28 -9.96 3.26 -16.00
N SER A 29 -11.04 3.04 -15.23
CA SER A 29 -12.40 3.04 -15.77
C SER A 29 -12.95 4.44 -16.14
N ILE A 30 -12.40 5.50 -15.55
CA ILE A 30 -12.91 6.88 -15.67
C ILE A 30 -11.99 7.74 -16.56
N PHE A 31 -10.68 7.55 -16.46
CA PHE A 31 -9.69 8.37 -17.15
C PHE A 31 -9.06 7.62 -18.32
N ALA A 32 -8.52 8.37 -19.28
CA ALA A 32 -7.69 7.81 -20.33
C ALA A 32 -6.39 7.20 -19.78
N ASP A 33 -5.82 6.28 -20.54
CA ASP A 33 -4.53 5.66 -20.21
C ASP A 33 -3.45 6.71 -19.95
N ALA A 34 -2.59 6.42 -18.97
CA ALA A 34 -1.50 7.29 -18.54
C ALA A 34 -1.93 8.68 -18.02
N SER A 35 -3.21 8.86 -17.65
CA SER A 35 -3.68 10.10 -17.04
C SER A 35 -2.87 10.45 -15.78
N PRO A 36 -2.33 11.69 -15.66
CA PRO A 36 -1.62 12.13 -14.47
C PRO A 36 -2.46 12.02 -13.19
N PHE A 37 -3.78 12.22 -13.30
CA PHE A 37 -4.71 12.08 -12.17
C PHE A 37 -4.81 10.64 -11.67
N ALA A 38 -4.64 9.66 -12.54
CA ALA A 38 -4.63 8.25 -12.16
C ALA A 38 -3.26 7.84 -11.57
N LEU A 39 -2.16 8.36 -12.13
CA LEU A 39 -0.79 7.99 -11.75
C LEU A 39 -0.28 8.67 -10.47
N TYR A 40 -0.55 9.96 -10.25
CA TYR A 40 0.02 10.66 -9.08
C TYR A 40 -0.39 10.08 -7.72
N PRO A 41 -1.66 9.69 -7.50
CA PRO A 41 -2.02 8.99 -6.26
C PRO A 41 -1.26 7.67 -6.11
N LEU A 42 -1.11 6.88 -7.18
CA LEU A 42 -0.35 5.64 -7.14
C LEU A 42 1.12 5.88 -6.77
N MET A 43 1.75 6.92 -7.34
CA MET A 43 3.13 7.31 -6.98
C MET A 43 3.28 7.66 -5.48
N ALA A 44 2.26 8.26 -4.86
CA ALA A 44 2.30 8.65 -3.46
C ALA A 44 1.98 7.49 -2.50
N LEU A 45 1.15 6.52 -2.92
CA LEU A 45 0.65 5.46 -2.06
C LEU A 45 1.73 4.45 -1.64
N PHE A 46 2.67 4.09 -2.52
CA PHE A 46 3.75 3.16 -2.14
C PHE A 46 4.70 3.74 -1.07
N PRO A 47 5.23 4.97 -1.21
CA PRO A 47 5.92 5.65 -0.11
C PRO A 47 5.09 5.66 1.18
N LEU A 48 3.77 5.89 1.10
CA LEU A 48 2.88 5.89 2.26
C LEU A 48 2.85 4.53 2.96
N VAL A 49 2.82 3.41 2.22
CA VAL A 49 2.96 2.06 2.81
C VAL A 49 4.29 1.90 3.52
N VAL A 50 5.40 2.29 2.89
CA VAL A 50 6.73 2.21 3.51
C VAL A 50 6.78 3.05 4.80
N PHE A 51 6.29 4.28 4.76
CA PHE A 51 6.21 5.15 5.95
C PHE A 51 5.34 4.54 7.05
N SER A 52 4.21 3.94 6.70
CA SER A 52 3.33 3.29 7.68
C SER A 52 4.04 2.13 8.41
N HIS A 53 4.84 1.33 7.70
CA HIS A 53 5.65 0.28 8.32
C HIS A 53 6.77 0.83 9.19
N VAL A 54 7.50 1.85 8.73
CA VAL A 54 8.53 2.52 9.54
C VAL A 54 7.93 3.08 10.82
N PHE A 55 6.75 3.69 10.74
CA PHE A 55 6.02 4.21 11.90
C PHE A 55 5.63 3.11 12.89
N LEU A 56 5.14 1.96 12.41
CA LEU A 56 4.81 0.81 13.26
C LEU A 56 6.04 0.25 13.98
N ILE A 57 7.16 0.09 13.26
CA ILE A 57 8.43 -0.39 13.83
C ILE A 57 8.93 0.59 14.91
N TRP A 58 8.88 1.90 14.62
CA TRP A 58 9.32 2.93 15.56
C TRP A 58 8.50 2.92 16.84
N ASN A 59 7.18 2.74 16.72
CA ASN A 59 6.27 2.75 17.86
C ASN A 59 6.23 1.43 18.65
N ALA A 60 6.69 0.32 18.09
CA ALA A 60 6.75 -0.95 18.80
C ALA A 60 7.78 -0.91 19.94
N GLN A 61 7.57 -1.72 20.97
CA GLN A 61 8.47 -1.81 22.14
C GLN A 61 8.98 -3.24 22.34
N GLY A 62 10.22 -3.36 22.82
CA GLY A 62 10.84 -4.65 23.13
C GLY A 62 10.89 -5.60 21.91
N LEU A 63 10.55 -6.87 22.14
CA LEU A 63 10.56 -7.92 21.11
C LEU A 63 9.55 -7.68 19.98
N SER A 64 8.48 -6.91 20.22
CA SER A 64 7.48 -6.58 19.19
C SER A 64 8.08 -5.77 18.03
N ARG A 65 9.20 -5.05 18.23
CA ARG A 65 9.91 -4.36 17.14
C ARG A 65 10.41 -5.34 16.07
N LEU A 66 10.88 -6.51 16.50
CA LEU A 66 11.36 -7.56 15.59
C LEU A 66 10.18 -8.12 14.78
N ASP A 67 9.05 -8.37 15.43
CA ASP A 67 7.81 -8.83 14.78
C ASP A 67 7.31 -7.80 13.74
N GLN A 68 7.31 -6.50 14.09
CA GLN A 68 6.98 -5.43 13.14
C GLN A 68 7.99 -5.35 11.98
N GLY A 69 9.26 -5.64 12.25
CA GLY A 69 10.31 -5.74 11.23
C GLY A 69 10.02 -6.84 10.22
N PHE A 70 9.70 -8.06 10.68
CA PHE A 70 9.29 -9.17 9.80
C PHE A 70 7.98 -8.86 9.05
N TYR A 71 7.03 -8.25 9.75
CA TYR A 71 5.77 -7.81 9.14
C TYR A 71 6.01 -6.87 7.96
N ALA A 72 6.88 -5.87 8.14
CA ALA A 72 7.30 -4.94 7.09
C ALA A 72 8.10 -5.63 5.97
N LEU A 73 8.99 -6.56 6.32
CA LEU A 73 9.80 -7.30 5.36
C LEU A 73 8.96 -8.10 4.37
N VAL A 74 7.80 -8.62 4.80
CA VAL A 74 6.88 -9.35 3.92
C VAL A 74 5.97 -8.38 3.15
N HIS A 75 5.43 -7.37 3.82
CA HIS A 75 4.43 -6.48 3.22
C HIS A 75 5.01 -5.49 2.22
N ILE A 76 6.21 -4.95 2.46
CA ILE A 76 6.81 -3.97 1.54
C ILE A 76 7.04 -4.57 0.14
N PRO A 77 7.65 -5.76 -0.01
CA PRO A 77 7.77 -6.42 -1.32
C PRO A 77 6.42 -6.73 -1.96
N LEU A 78 5.44 -7.22 -1.17
CA LEU A 78 4.09 -7.49 -1.69
C LEU A 78 3.44 -6.20 -2.22
N ALA A 79 3.51 -5.12 -1.45
CA ALA A 79 2.97 -3.82 -1.83
C ALA A 79 3.72 -3.23 -3.04
N PHE A 80 5.03 -3.45 -3.15
CA PHE A 80 5.82 -3.06 -4.32
C PHE A 80 5.32 -3.76 -5.58
N VAL A 81 5.09 -5.08 -5.52
CA VAL A 81 4.53 -5.83 -6.64
C VAL A 81 3.16 -5.28 -7.03
N VAL A 82 2.25 -5.11 -6.06
CA VAL A 82 0.92 -4.52 -6.31
C VAL A 82 1.01 -3.13 -6.92
N TRP A 83 1.90 -2.28 -6.41
CA TRP A 83 2.14 -0.94 -6.92
C TRP A 83 2.61 -0.95 -8.38
N THR A 84 3.57 -1.81 -8.73
CA THR A 84 4.01 -1.94 -10.12
C THR A 84 2.88 -2.38 -11.05
N PHE A 85 2.07 -3.38 -10.67
CA PHE A 85 0.95 -3.83 -11.47
C PHE A 85 -0.14 -2.77 -11.62
N THR A 86 -0.45 -2.02 -10.57
CA THR A 86 -1.45 -0.95 -10.63
C THR A 86 -1.01 0.20 -11.54
N ILE A 87 0.27 0.55 -11.56
CA ILE A 87 0.83 1.52 -12.52
C ILE A 87 0.75 0.97 -13.94
N MET A 88 1.19 -0.27 -14.17
CA MET A 88 1.14 -0.89 -15.49
C MET A 88 -0.30 -0.92 -16.04
N HIS A 89 -1.26 -1.25 -15.18
CA HIS A 89 -2.69 -1.25 -15.49
C HIS A 89 -3.20 0.12 -15.94
N VAL A 90 -2.94 1.16 -15.15
CA VAL A 90 -3.38 2.54 -15.47
C VAL A 90 -2.63 3.13 -16.67
N ASN A 91 -1.41 2.67 -16.94
CA ASN A 91 -0.57 3.14 -18.04
C ASN A 91 -0.88 2.45 -19.38
N GLY A 92 -1.90 1.60 -19.45
CA GLY A 92 -2.27 0.87 -20.68
C GLY A 92 -1.23 -0.17 -21.14
N ASN A 93 -0.21 -0.43 -20.32
CA ASN A 93 0.84 -1.43 -20.57
C ASN A 93 0.57 -2.75 -19.82
N ALA A 94 -0.63 -2.94 -19.29
CA ALA A 94 -1.04 -4.21 -18.72
C ALA A 94 -1.24 -5.25 -19.83
N PHE A 95 -0.94 -6.51 -19.50
CA PHE A 95 -1.12 -7.65 -20.40
C PHE A 95 -2.55 -7.68 -20.95
N SER A 96 -2.72 -7.44 -22.25
CA SER A 96 -3.96 -7.66 -23.01
C SER A 96 -4.05 -9.11 -23.48
#